data_AF-G5JDC3-F1
#
_entry.id   AF-G5JDC3-F1
#
_cell.length_a   1.000
_cell.length_b   1.000
_cell.length_c   1.000
_cell.angle_alpha   90.00
_cell.angle_beta   90.00
_cell.angle_gamma   90.00
#
_symmetry.space_group_name_H-M   'P 1'
#
loop_
_entity.id
_entity.type
_entity.pdbx_description
1 polymer ?
#
loop_
_entity_poly.entity_id
_entity_poly.type
_entity_poly.pdbx_seq_one_letter_code
_entity_poly.pdbx_strand_id
1 'polypeptide(L)'
;MPIDVSAGILKESAIQLKQDYNSLEIKGLVGTYEQALTQLKPSAWPARMIFFLGSSIGNFSEAGYDNFLNKIAQVLENGDYFLLGIDLQKPKSTLEPAYNDSQGITAAFNLNMLTHLNNKFGGNFDVNNFKHQAIYNEERKQIEMYLLSEREQEISLEKLDLKV
;
A
#
# COMPACT_ATOMS: atom_id res chain seq x y z
N MET A 1 10.21 12.75 7.92
CA MET A 1 10.30 12.57 6.46
C MET A 1 9.20 11.60 6.04
N PRO A 2 8.06 12.07 5.53
CA PRO A 2 7.02 11.19 4.99
C PRO A 2 7.43 10.62 3.62
N ILE A 3 7.00 9.40 3.32
CA ILE A 3 7.25 8.68 2.06
C ILE A 3 5.92 8.19 1.54
N ASP A 4 5.63 8.45 0.26
CA ASP A 4 4.42 7.92 -0.40
C ASP A 4 4.64 7.82 -1.92
N VAL A 5 3.97 6.89 -2.58
CA VAL A 5 3.95 6.81 -4.05
C VAL A 5 3.08 7.92 -4.67
N SER A 6 2.14 8.47 -3.89
CA SER A 6 1.27 9.57 -4.27
C SER A 6 1.89 10.92 -3.94
N ALA A 7 2.46 11.58 -4.96
CA ALA A 7 3.02 12.92 -4.82
C ALA A 7 2.00 13.97 -4.33
N GLY A 8 0.74 13.84 -4.75
CA GLY A 8 -0.34 14.75 -4.36
C GLY A 8 -0.63 14.67 -2.86
N ILE A 9 -0.96 13.47 -2.38
CA ILE A 9 -1.26 13.22 -0.96
C ILE A 9 -0.08 13.63 -0.07
N LEU A 10 1.14 13.28 -0.50
CA LEU A 10 2.36 13.63 0.24
C LEU A 10 2.52 15.14 0.40
N LYS A 11 2.32 15.89 -0.69
CA LYS A 11 2.44 17.35 -0.69
C LYS A 11 1.35 18.00 0.17
N GLU A 12 0.10 17.59 0.01
CA GLU A 12 -1.02 18.12 0.77
C GLU A 12 -0.83 17.87 2.28
N SER A 13 -0.46 16.64 2.65
CA SER A 13 -0.20 16.27 4.06
C SER A 13 0.98 17.06 4.65
N ALA A 14 2.05 17.27 3.88
CA ALA A 14 3.19 18.06 4.32
C ALA A 14 2.84 19.54 4.54
N ILE A 15 2.01 20.12 3.66
CA ILE A 15 1.52 21.50 3.82
C ILE A 15 0.68 21.63 5.08
N GLN A 16 -0.27 20.71 5.28
CA GLN A 16 -1.12 20.72 6.47
C GLN A 16 -0.30 20.59 7.76
N LEU A 17 0.62 19.63 7.83
CA LEU A 17 1.49 19.45 9.00
C LEU A 17 2.37 20.67 9.28
N LYS A 18 2.82 21.39 8.25
CA LYS A 18 3.61 22.61 8.43
C LYS A 18 2.78 23.75 9.02
N GLN A 19 1.48 23.82 8.70
CA GLN A 19 0.55 24.78 9.29
C GLN A 19 0.29 24.48 10.76
N ASP A 20 0.09 23.20 11.08
CA ASP A 20 -0.16 22.75 12.46
C ASP A 20 1.11 22.87 13.33
N TYR A 21 2.29 22.68 12.73
CA TYR A 21 3.59 22.71 13.40
C TYR A 21 4.58 23.59 12.63
N ASN A 22 4.50 24.91 12.84
CA ASN A 22 5.30 25.91 12.11
C ASN A 22 6.82 25.68 12.16
N SER A 23 7.37 25.12 13.24
CA SER A 23 8.80 24.83 13.37
C SER A 23 9.22 23.50 12.72
N LEU A 24 8.28 22.64 12.33
CA LEU A 24 8.58 21.31 11.80
C LEU A 24 9.24 21.40 10.43
N GLU A 25 10.44 20.82 10.27
CA GLU A 25 11.06 20.65 8.96
C GLU A 25 10.55 19.37 8.30
N ILE A 26 9.93 19.51 7.13
CA ILE A 26 9.37 18.38 6.39
C ILE A 26 10.07 18.30 5.04
N LYS A 27 10.75 17.17 4.83
CA LYS A 27 11.22 16.73 3.52
C LYS A 27 10.43 15.46 3.19
N GLY A 28 9.63 15.49 2.12
CA GLY A 28 8.88 14.33 1.63
C GLY A 28 9.64 13.64 0.51
N LEU A 29 9.54 12.32 0.44
CA LEU A 29 10.12 11.52 -0.65
C LEU A 29 9.00 10.80 -1.41
N VAL A 30 8.87 11.09 -2.70
CA VAL A 30 7.93 10.39 -3.58
C VAL A 30 8.60 9.14 -4.13
N GLY A 31 8.07 7.96 -3.81
CA GLY A 31 8.65 6.70 -4.24
C GLY A 31 8.19 5.52 -3.41
N THR A 32 8.72 4.34 -3.73
CA THR A 32 8.48 3.13 -2.93
C THR A 32 9.27 3.15 -1.62
N TYR A 33 8.91 2.28 -0.69
CA TYR A 33 9.64 2.15 0.58
C TYR A 33 11.09 1.76 0.34
N GLU A 34 11.36 0.86 -0.60
CA GLU A 34 12.72 0.42 -0.93
C GLU A 34 13.56 1.57 -1.49
N GLN A 35 12.98 2.39 -2.37
CA GLN A 35 13.65 3.57 -2.93
C GLN A 35 13.93 4.63 -1.86
N ALA A 36 13.05 4.74 -0.86
CA ALA A 36 13.27 5.64 0.27
C ALA A 36 14.37 5.14 1.20
N LEU A 37 14.39 3.84 1.51
CA LEU A 37 15.40 3.23 2.39
C LEU A 37 16.82 3.38 1.82
N THR A 38 17.00 3.28 0.50
CA THR A 38 18.32 3.51 -0.13
C THR A 38 18.77 4.98 -0.09
N GLN A 39 17.84 5.92 0.07
CA GLN A 39 18.13 7.35 0.14
C GLN A 39 18.26 7.87 1.57
N LEU A 40 17.92 7.06 2.57
CA LEU A 40 18.10 7.41 3.97
C LEU A 40 19.58 7.52 4.31
N LYS A 41 20.02 8.75 4.54
CA LYS A 41 21.34 9.03 5.11
C LYS A 41 21.30 8.85 6.63
N PRO A 42 22.47 8.68 7.27
CA PRO A 42 22.62 8.83 8.72
C PRO A 42 21.89 10.08 9.22
N SER A 43 21.24 9.93 10.37
CA SER A 43 20.51 11.04 10.98
C SER A 43 21.50 12.10 11.45
N ALA A 44 21.20 13.37 11.20
CA ALA A 44 21.94 14.48 11.84
C ALA A 44 21.55 14.65 13.33
N TRP A 45 20.53 13.92 13.79
CA TRP A 45 20.00 13.98 15.15
C TRP A 45 20.46 12.78 15.98
N PRO A 46 20.51 12.89 17.32
CA PRO A 46 20.97 11.81 18.20
C PRO A 46 20.19 10.51 18.08
N ALA A 47 18.93 10.57 17.63
CA ALA A 47 18.08 9.42 17.38
C ALA A 47 17.05 9.74 16.29
N ARG A 48 16.65 8.72 15.54
CA ARG A 48 15.56 8.74 14.57
C ARG A 48 14.57 7.62 14.89
N MET A 49 13.29 7.88 14.67
CA MET A 49 12.24 6.86 14.70
C MET A 49 11.68 6.67 13.29
N ILE A 50 11.68 5.43 12.81
CA ILE A 50 10.99 5.04 11.58
C ILE A 50 9.63 4.45 11.96
N PHE A 51 8.57 4.95 11.35
CA PHE A 51 7.21 4.47 11.55
C PHE A 51 6.76 3.68 10.32
N PHE A 52 6.28 2.45 10.53
CA PHE A 52 5.60 1.68 9.50
C PHE A 52 4.32 1.09 10.08
N LEU A 53 3.21 1.79 9.86
CA LEU A 53 1.95 1.59 10.59
C LEU A 53 0.86 0.99 9.69
N GLY A 54 -0.31 0.74 10.26
CA GLY A 54 -1.49 0.29 9.50
C GLY A 54 -1.41 -1.15 8.99
N SER A 55 -0.44 -1.94 9.46
CA SER A 55 -0.20 -3.31 9.01
C SER A 55 0.07 -3.45 7.50
N SER A 56 0.56 -2.39 6.85
CA SER A 56 0.93 -2.42 5.43
C SER A 56 2.00 -3.46 5.11
N ILE A 57 2.78 -3.87 6.12
CA ILE A 57 3.76 -4.95 6.03
C ILE A 57 3.14 -6.29 5.60
N GLY A 58 1.85 -6.51 5.90
CA GLY A 58 1.12 -7.72 5.50
C GLY A 58 0.84 -7.84 4.01
N ASN A 59 1.11 -6.80 3.21
CA ASN A 59 1.00 -6.86 1.75
C ASN A 59 2.27 -7.43 1.08
N PHE A 60 3.33 -7.67 1.83
CA PHE A 60 4.53 -8.29 1.28
C PHE A 60 4.40 -9.80 1.24
N SER A 61 5.06 -10.42 0.26
CA SER A 61 5.37 -11.84 0.33
C SER A 61 6.33 -12.12 1.49
N GLU A 62 6.47 -13.37 1.90
CA GLU A 62 7.42 -13.79 2.94
C GLU A 62 8.84 -13.31 2.65
N ALA A 63 9.35 -13.50 1.42
CA ALA A 63 10.66 -12.99 1.02
C ALA A 63 10.72 -11.45 0.98
N GLY A 64 9.61 -10.78 0.63
CA GLY A 64 9.51 -9.33 0.64
C GLY A 64 9.59 -8.75 2.06
N TYR A 65 8.93 -9.41 3.02
CA TYR A 65 8.96 -9.08 4.44
C TYR A 65 10.38 -9.12 4.99
N ASP A 66 11.09 -10.23 4.80
CA ASP A 66 12.47 -10.39 5.29
C ASP A 66 13.41 -9.36 4.66
N ASN A 67 13.30 -9.15 3.35
CA ASN A 67 14.10 -8.15 2.66
C ASN A 67 13.83 -6.73 3.19
N PHE A 68 12.57 -6.39 3.44
CA PHE A 68 12.20 -5.08 3.98
C PHE A 68 12.76 -4.87 5.39
N LEU A 69 12.58 -5.83 6.30
CA LEU A 69 13.11 -5.74 7.66
C LEU A 69 14.65 -5.71 7.70
N ASN A 70 15.32 -6.48 6.85
CA ASN A 70 16.77 -6.44 6.74
C ASN A 70 17.25 -5.06 6.28
N LYS A 71 16.58 -4.43 5.31
CA LYS A 71 16.89 -3.06 4.90
C LYS A 71 16.66 -2.05 6.01
N ILE A 72 15.57 -2.20 6.77
CA ILE A 72 15.30 -1.36 7.95
C ILE A 72 16.45 -1.50 8.96
N ALA A 73 16.85 -2.73 9.31
CA ALA A 73 17.94 -2.98 10.24
C ALA A 73 19.29 -2.39 9.76
N GLN A 74 19.55 -2.39 8.46
CA GLN A 74 20.77 -1.81 7.88
C GLN A 74 20.80 -0.27 7.91
N VAL A 75 19.64 0.39 7.86
CA VAL A 75 19.59 1.86 7.89
C VAL A 75 19.54 2.44 9.30
N LEU A 76 19.12 1.66 10.30
CA LEU A 76 19.04 2.10 11.69
C LEU A 76 20.43 2.14 12.32
N GLU A 77 20.72 3.22 13.05
CA GLU A 77 21.94 3.35 13.85
C GLU A 77 21.65 3.03 15.33
N ASN A 78 22.70 2.85 16.13
CA ASN A 78 22.54 2.67 17.58
C ASN A 78 21.81 3.88 18.18
N GLY A 79 20.68 3.64 18.84
CA GLY A 79 19.81 4.68 19.40
C GLY A 79 18.62 5.05 18.51
N ASP A 80 18.57 4.56 17.27
CA ASP A 80 17.36 4.65 16.45
C ASP A 80 16.28 3.65 16.89
N TYR A 81 15.04 3.94 16.50
CA TYR A 81 13.86 3.15 16.82
C TYR A 81 13.07 2.80 15.57
N PHE A 82 12.43 1.64 15.59
CA PHE A 82 11.45 1.22 14.60
C PHE A 82 10.12 0.93 15.28
N LEU A 83 9.08 1.66 14.90
CA LEU A 83 7.70 1.41 15.33
C LEU A 83 6.93 0.75 14.18
N LEU A 84 6.60 -0.52 14.38
CA LEU A 84 5.88 -1.36 13.43
C LEU A 84 4.46 -1.64 13.94
N GLY A 85 3.46 -1.33 13.11
CA GLY A 85 2.07 -1.74 13.33
C GLY A 85 1.77 -3.06 12.62
N ILE A 86 1.23 -4.03 13.35
CA ILE A 86 0.85 -5.35 12.82
C ILE A 86 -0.60 -5.63 13.24
N ASP A 87 -1.47 -5.94 12.27
CA ASP A 87 -2.80 -6.47 12.57
C ASP A 87 -2.69 -7.95 12.93
N LEU A 88 -3.29 -8.30 14.06
CA LEU A 88 -3.22 -9.64 14.63
C LEU A 88 -4.36 -10.50 14.13
N GLN A 89 -4.11 -11.81 14.09
CA GLN A 89 -5.08 -12.83 13.75
C GLN A 89 -6.37 -12.70 14.57
N LYS A 90 -7.51 -12.87 13.88
CA LYS A 90 -8.86 -12.77 14.45
C LYS A 90 -9.77 -13.83 13.82
N PRO A 91 -10.97 -14.04 14.37
CA PRO A 91 -11.97 -14.86 13.71
C PRO A 91 -12.27 -14.35 12.30
N LYS A 92 -12.47 -15.28 11.37
CA LYS A 92 -12.87 -15.01 9.97
C LYS A 92 -14.08 -14.08 9.86
N SER A 93 -15.06 -14.27 10.75
CA SER A 93 -16.26 -13.43 10.83
C SER A 93 -16.01 -11.97 11.20
N THR A 94 -14.80 -11.63 11.67
CA THR A 94 -14.36 -10.24 11.89
C THR A 94 -13.53 -9.74 10.72
N LEU A 95 -12.64 -10.57 10.18
CA LEU A 95 -11.71 -10.17 9.12
C LEU A 95 -12.43 -9.96 7.78
N GLU A 96 -13.26 -10.90 7.33
CA GLU A 96 -13.89 -10.79 6.00
C GLU A 96 -14.81 -9.58 5.85
N PRO A 97 -15.66 -9.20 6.83
CA PRO A 97 -16.48 -7.99 6.72
C PRO A 97 -15.68 -6.68 6.71
N ALA A 98 -14.46 -6.67 7.26
CA ALA A 98 -13.60 -5.49 7.21
C ALA A 98 -13.12 -5.17 5.78
N TYR A 99 -13.10 -6.18 4.90
CA TYR A 99 -12.71 -6.05 3.49
C TYR A 99 -13.89 -6.27 2.53
N ASN A 100 -15.02 -6.80 2.99
CA ASN A 100 -16.30 -6.83 2.29
C ASN A 100 -17.31 -5.92 3.00
N ASP A 101 -16.98 -4.65 3.16
CA ASP A 101 -17.85 -3.73 3.89
C ASP A 101 -19.20 -3.56 3.18
N SER A 102 -20.28 -3.45 3.96
CA SER A 102 -21.65 -3.36 3.44
C SER A 102 -21.94 -2.07 2.67
N GLN A 103 -21.07 -1.06 2.79
CA GLN A 103 -21.17 0.20 2.05
C GLN A 103 -20.54 0.10 0.65
N GLY A 104 -19.83 -0.99 0.34
CA GLY A 104 -19.19 -1.22 -0.95
C GLY A 104 -17.95 -0.36 -1.19
N ILE A 105 -17.37 0.25 -0.16
CA ILE A 105 -16.23 1.16 -0.28
C ILE A 105 -14.97 0.38 -0.69
N THR A 106 -14.70 -0.76 -0.05
CA THR A 106 -13.56 -1.63 -0.39
C THR A 106 -13.72 -2.24 -1.78
N ALA A 107 -14.97 -2.56 -2.17
CA ALA A 107 -15.26 -3.04 -3.51
C ALA A 107 -14.94 -1.98 -4.58
N ALA A 108 -15.39 -0.74 -4.37
CA ALA A 108 -15.09 0.38 -5.25
C ALA A 108 -13.57 0.66 -5.32
N PHE A 109 -12.87 0.58 -4.18
CA PHE A 109 -11.41 0.69 -4.13
C PHE A 109 -10.71 -0.40 -4.96
N ASN A 110 -11.12 -1.66 -4.83
CA ASN A 110 -10.52 -2.76 -5.60
C ASN A 110 -10.78 -2.60 -7.12
N LEU A 111 -12.03 -2.31 -7.50
CA LEU A 111 -12.45 -2.10 -8.89
C LEU A 111 -11.76 -0.90 -9.55
N ASN A 112 -11.37 0.10 -8.77
CA ASN A 112 -10.62 1.26 -9.27
C ASN A 112 -9.29 0.86 -9.93
N MET A 113 -8.70 -0.29 -9.59
CA MET A 113 -7.52 -0.80 -10.29
C MET A 113 -7.79 -1.02 -11.79
N LEU A 114 -8.94 -1.56 -12.17
CA LEU A 114 -9.30 -1.78 -13.58
C LEU A 114 -9.50 -0.44 -14.31
N THR A 115 -10.16 0.50 -13.65
CA THR A 115 -10.31 1.87 -14.16
C THR A 115 -8.96 2.55 -14.35
N HIS A 116 -8.03 2.36 -13.41
CA HIS A 116 -6.66 2.86 -13.51
C HIS A 116 -5.92 2.25 -14.69
N LEU A 117 -6.02 0.93 -14.90
CA LEU A 117 -5.43 0.25 -16.05
C LEU A 117 -6.01 0.75 -17.37
N ASN A 118 -7.34 0.93 -17.44
CA ASN A 118 -8.00 1.52 -18.61
C ASN A 118 -7.41 2.89 -18.96
N ASN A 119 -7.39 3.80 -18.00
CA ASN A 119 -6.91 5.16 -18.18
C ASN A 119 -5.40 5.21 -18.52
N LYS A 120 -4.59 4.41 -17.81
CA LYS A 120 -3.14 4.48 -17.94
C LYS A 120 -2.64 3.81 -19.20
N PHE A 121 -3.22 2.67 -19.58
CA PHE A 121 -2.70 1.80 -20.64
C PHE A 121 -3.60 1.67 -21.86
N GLY A 122 -4.70 2.43 -21.94
CA GLY A 122 -5.67 2.27 -23.05
C GLY A 122 -6.40 0.93 -22.94
N GLY A 123 -6.81 0.58 -21.72
CA GLY A 123 -7.54 -0.65 -21.44
C GLY A 123 -9.03 -0.55 -21.71
N ASN A 124 -9.67 -1.69 -21.93
CA ASN A 124 -11.09 -1.83 -22.23
C ASN A 124 -11.87 -2.68 -21.21
N PHE A 125 -11.40 -2.79 -19.95
CA PHE A 125 -12.15 -3.50 -18.91
C PHE A 125 -13.54 -2.87 -18.72
N ASP A 126 -14.61 -3.67 -18.88
CA ASP A 126 -15.95 -3.26 -18.46
C ASP A 126 -16.10 -3.61 -16.97
N VAL A 127 -15.76 -2.62 -16.14
CA VAL A 127 -15.69 -2.72 -14.67
C VAL A 127 -17.01 -3.19 -14.06
N ASN A 128 -18.15 -2.93 -14.71
CA ASN A 128 -19.46 -3.36 -14.21
C ASN A 128 -19.66 -4.88 -14.26
N ASN A 129 -18.84 -5.61 -15.01
CA ASN A 129 -18.88 -7.08 -15.04
C ASN A 129 -17.80 -7.71 -14.15
N PHE A 130 -17.23 -6.94 -13.21
CA PHE A 130 -16.33 -7.47 -12.21
C PHE A 130 -16.94 -7.35 -10.82
N LYS A 131 -16.88 -8.45 -10.08
CA LYS A 131 -17.32 -8.50 -8.71
C LYS A 131 -16.12 -8.57 -7.77
N HIS A 132 -16.08 -7.67 -6.79
CA HIS A 132 -15.13 -7.77 -5.68
C HIS A 132 -15.48 -8.96 -4.78
N GLN A 133 -14.45 -9.67 -4.35
CA GLN A 133 -14.54 -10.67 -3.29
C GLN A 133 -13.30 -10.59 -2.40
N ALA A 134 -13.50 -10.44 -1.10
CA ALA A 134 -12.45 -10.68 -0.11
C ALA A 134 -12.69 -12.02 0.60
N ILE A 135 -11.65 -12.83 0.76
CA ILE A 135 -11.70 -14.05 1.57
C ILE A 135 -10.56 -14.04 2.59
N TYR A 136 -10.79 -14.68 3.73
CA TYR A 136 -9.71 -15.01 4.64
C TYR A 136 -9.16 -16.41 4.30
N ASN A 137 -7.91 -16.45 3.83
CA ASN A 137 -7.18 -17.66 3.56
C ASN A 137 -6.59 -18.20 4.87
N GLU A 138 -7.18 -19.26 5.42
CA GLU A 138 -6.78 -19.81 6.73
C GLU A 138 -5.41 -20.50 6.70
N GLU A 139 -5.04 -21.09 5.56
CA GLU A 139 -3.74 -21.77 5.40
C GLU A 139 -2.61 -20.74 5.41
N ARG A 140 -2.76 -19.67 4.61
CA ARG A 140 -1.78 -18.58 4.51
C ARG A 140 -1.95 -17.51 5.58
N LYS A 141 -3.04 -17.55 6.33
CA LYS A 141 -3.41 -16.61 7.40
C LYS A 141 -3.45 -15.15 6.96
N GLN A 142 -4.04 -14.88 5.80
CA GLN A 142 -4.09 -13.56 5.18
C GLN A 142 -5.47 -13.29 4.56
N ILE A 143 -5.80 -12.01 4.42
CA ILE A 143 -6.92 -11.59 3.56
C ILE A 143 -6.44 -11.53 2.12
N GLU A 144 -7.24 -12.09 1.22
CA GLU A 144 -7.01 -12.05 -0.22
C GLU A 144 -8.18 -11.32 -0.88
N MET A 145 -7.88 -10.38 -1.77
CA MET A 145 -8.89 -9.64 -2.52
C MET A 145 -8.83 -10.01 -4.00
N TYR A 146 -9.99 -10.30 -4.56
CA TYR A 146 -10.16 -10.74 -5.94
C TYR A 146 -11.13 -9.84 -6.69
N LEU A 147 -10.95 -9.79 -8.01
CA LEU A 147 -11.91 -9.27 -8.96
C LEU A 147 -12.33 -10.42 -9.88
N LEU A 148 -13.57 -10.87 -9.72
CA LEU A 148 -14.12 -11.99 -10.47
C LEU A 148 -14.88 -11.45 -11.68
N SER A 149 -14.48 -11.83 -12.89
CA SER A 149 -15.25 -11.51 -14.08
C SER A 149 -16.54 -12.33 -14.09
N GLU A 150 -17.68 -11.67 -14.23
CA GLU A 150 -19.01 -12.31 -14.25
C GLU A 150 -19.37 -12.86 -15.64
N ARG A 151 -18.57 -12.52 -16.65
CA ARG A 151 -18.67 -13.05 -18.02
C ARG A 151 -17.29 -13.17 -18.67
N GLU A 152 -17.23 -13.86 -19.79
CA GLU A 152 -16.04 -13.82 -20.66
C GLU A 152 -15.84 -12.41 -21.21
N GLN A 153 -14.62 -11.91 -21.14
CA GLN A 153 -14.22 -10.58 -21.64
C GLN A 153 -12.85 -10.71 -22.30
N GLU A 154 -12.73 -10.20 -23.53
CA GLU A 154 -11.43 -10.04 -24.20
C GLU A 154 -10.88 -8.66 -23.83
N ILE A 155 -9.78 -8.66 -23.10
CA ILE A 155 -9.16 -7.43 -22.60
C ILE A 155 -7.93 -7.10 -23.43
N SER A 156 -7.83 -5.85 -23.88
CA SER A 156 -6.64 -5.30 -24.51
C SER A 156 -6.10 -4.14 -23.70
N LEU A 157 -4.79 -4.12 -23.46
CA LEU A 157 -4.07 -2.95 -22.92
C LEU A 157 -3.18 -2.40 -24.02
N GLU A 158 -3.70 -1.46 -24.80
CA GLU A 158 -3.09 -0.99 -26.07
C GLU A 158 -1.64 -0.55 -25.90
N LYS A 159 -1.32 0.23 -24.87
CA LYS A 159 0.04 0.76 -24.66
C LYS A 159 1.06 -0.30 -24.26
N LEU A 160 0.59 -1.49 -23.87
CA LEU A 160 1.44 -2.63 -23.50
C LEU A 160 1.49 -3.70 -24.59
N ASP A 161 0.74 -3.55 -25.68
CA ASP A 161 0.55 -4.59 -26.70
C ASP A 161 0.16 -5.96 -26.10
N LEU A 162 -0.75 -5.91 -25.12
CA LEU A 162 -1.19 -7.09 -24.37
C LEU A 162 -2.67 -7.36 -24.60
N LYS A 163 -3.00 -8.63 -24.89
CA LYS A 163 -4.36 -9.15 -24.93
C LYS A 163 -4.51 -10.35 -24.02
N VAL A 164 -5.61 -10.42 -23.26
CA VAL A 164 -5.92 -11.48 -22.30
C VAL A 164 -7.39 -11.85 -22.36
#